data_AF-A0A4Y4KFK9-F1
#
_entry.id   AF-A0A4Y4KFK9-F1
#
_cell.length_a   1.000
_cell.length_b   1.000
_cell.length_c   1.000
_cell.angle_alpha   90.00
_cell.angle_beta   90.00
_cell.angle_gamma   90.00
#
_symmetry.space_group_name_H-M   'P 1'
#
loop_
_entity.id
_entity.type
_entity.pdbx_description
1 polymer ?
#
loop_
_entity_poly.entity_id
_entity_poly.type
_entity_poly.pdbx_seq_one_letter_code
_entity_poly.pdbx_strand_id
1 'polypeptide(L)'
;MSDDTTPAPTLENEPPTKRRPTRMIAMASAVAAIIAVAGVGLAISSNKSDDKATPSAATTSNAPDPTPSTKDVAQQFADWRDNGGLDTLTTLTDDLKAVSDASDPVDLDDLRDSCSTLTADIETAQEGDPLPDTATNTRWSLALEHLGNSATACTLGAVSSDQASFDLMASEMEIGLKHLTAVNKRVDEALG
;
A
#
# COMPACT_ATOMS: atom_id res chain seq x y z
N MET A 1 -11.44 -67.46 -1.49
CA MET A 1 -12.49 -67.14 -0.51
C MET A 1 -11.88 -67.12 0.88
N SER A 2 -11.31 -65.97 1.24
CA SER A 2 -11.10 -65.52 2.61
C SER A 2 -11.02 -64.01 2.51
N ASP A 3 -12.15 -63.37 2.81
CA ASP A 3 -12.36 -61.93 2.83
C ASP A 3 -11.56 -61.30 3.98
N ASP A 4 -10.53 -60.54 3.66
CA ASP A 4 -9.81 -59.69 4.61
C ASP A 4 -10.48 -58.32 4.65
N THR A 5 -11.50 -58.19 5.50
CA THR A 5 -12.18 -56.92 5.79
C THR A 5 -11.37 -56.18 6.84
N THR A 6 -10.52 -55.24 6.42
CA THR A 6 -9.89 -54.27 7.32
C THR A 6 -10.94 -53.22 7.74
N PRO A 7 -11.23 -53.01 9.04
CA PRO A 7 -12.13 -51.96 9.49
C PRO A 7 -11.50 -50.57 9.39
N ALA A 8 -12.29 -49.59 8.94
CA ALA A 8 -11.91 -48.19 8.86
C ALA A 8 -11.66 -47.57 10.26
N PRO A 9 -10.75 -46.59 10.39
CA PRO A 9 -10.49 -45.92 11.66
C PRO A 9 -11.68 -45.04 12.09
N THR A 10 -12.11 -45.23 13.33
CA THR A 10 -13.09 -44.40 14.03
C THR A 10 -12.52 -43.00 14.26
N LEU A 11 -13.18 -41.98 13.72
CA LEU A 11 -12.94 -40.57 14.07
C LEU A 11 -13.45 -40.33 15.50
N GLU A 12 -12.56 -40.41 16.48
CA GLU A 12 -12.80 -39.94 17.84
C GLU A 12 -12.99 -38.42 17.82
N ASN A 13 -14.21 -37.98 18.14
CA ASN A 13 -14.54 -36.58 18.37
C ASN A 13 -13.92 -36.15 19.71
N GLU A 14 -12.82 -35.40 19.68
CA GLU A 14 -12.30 -34.76 20.89
C GLU A 14 -13.29 -33.69 21.41
N PRO A 15 -13.57 -33.64 22.73
CA PRO A 15 -14.42 -32.63 23.33
C PRO A 15 -13.77 -31.23 23.30
N PRO A 16 -14.56 -30.15 23.20
CA PRO A 16 -14.03 -28.79 23.13
C PRO A 16 -13.28 -28.43 24.42
N THR A 17 -11.97 -28.22 24.31
CA THR A 17 -11.12 -27.72 25.40
C THR A 17 -11.50 -26.29 25.73
N LYS A 18 -11.97 -26.12 26.97
CA LYS A 18 -12.45 -24.88 27.59
C LYS A 18 -11.32 -23.83 27.63
N ARG A 19 -11.22 -22.96 26.62
CA ARG A 19 -10.27 -21.85 26.60
C ARG A 19 -10.55 -20.89 27.77
N ARG A 20 -9.59 -20.75 28.68
CA ARG A 20 -9.64 -19.80 29.79
C ARG A 20 -9.45 -18.37 29.27
N PRO A 21 -10.13 -17.36 29.85
CA PRO A 21 -9.90 -15.97 29.49
C PRO A 21 -8.57 -15.49 30.09
N THR A 22 -7.55 -15.33 29.24
CA THR A 22 -6.31 -14.64 29.62
C THR A 22 -6.63 -13.16 29.74
N ARG A 23 -6.61 -12.67 30.99
CA ARG A 23 -6.75 -11.26 31.33
C ARG A 23 -5.60 -10.46 30.72
N MET A 24 -5.95 -9.33 30.13
CA MET A 24 -5.03 -8.27 29.72
C MET A 24 -4.02 -7.93 30.82
N ILE A 25 -2.75 -7.81 30.45
CA ILE A 25 -1.78 -6.95 31.14
C ILE A 25 -1.23 -6.00 30.08
N ALA A 26 -1.62 -4.74 30.20
CA ALA A 26 -1.02 -3.61 29.50
C ALA A 26 0.25 -3.16 30.22
N MET A 27 1.05 -2.32 29.52
CA MET A 27 2.20 -1.51 29.96
C MET A 27 3.58 -2.16 29.71
N ALA A 28 4.59 -1.47 29.16
CA ALA A 28 4.73 -0.14 28.58
C ALA A 28 6.08 -0.11 27.84
N SER A 29 6.13 0.27 26.55
CA SER A 29 7.40 0.54 25.88
C SER A 29 7.75 2.01 26.03
N ALA A 30 8.76 2.28 26.87
CA ALA A 30 9.46 3.55 26.88
C ALA A 30 10.52 3.52 25.78
N VAL A 31 10.29 4.24 24.67
CA VAL A 31 11.33 4.55 23.70
C VAL A 31 11.86 5.94 24.05
N ALA A 32 13.13 6.00 24.47
CA ALA A 32 13.82 7.23 24.80
C ALA A 32 15.05 7.45 23.91
N ALA A 33 15.18 8.72 23.48
CA ALA A 33 16.33 9.43 22.91
C ALA A 33 16.72 9.06 21.45
N ILE A 34 16.38 9.91 20.47
CA ILE A 34 17.02 11.19 20.08
C ILE A 34 18.46 11.02 19.62
N ILE A 35 18.67 11.07 18.30
CA ILE A 35 19.87 11.68 17.70
C ILE A 35 19.39 12.80 16.78
N ALA A 36 19.66 14.03 17.20
CA ALA A 36 19.57 15.23 16.40
C ALA A 36 20.84 15.37 15.55
N VAL A 37 20.71 15.71 14.26
CA VAL A 37 21.74 16.46 13.54
C VAL A 37 21.06 17.50 12.64
N ALA A 38 21.49 18.74 12.86
CA ALA A 38 21.39 19.95 12.06
C ALA A 38 21.14 19.73 10.56
N GLY A 39 20.34 20.51 9.84
CA GLY A 39 20.05 21.92 10.00
C GLY A 39 20.34 22.61 8.68
N VAL A 40 19.31 23.00 7.93
CA VAL A 40 19.39 24.08 6.95
C VAL A 40 18.08 24.84 7.03
N GLY A 41 18.15 26.06 7.55
CA GLY A 41 17.06 27.01 7.48
C GLY A 41 16.92 27.55 6.07
N LEU A 42 15.68 27.80 5.67
CA LEU A 42 15.37 28.78 4.64
C LEU A 42 14.15 29.59 5.09
N ALA A 43 14.34 30.90 5.00
CA ALA A 43 13.56 31.91 5.66
C ALA A 43 12.23 32.21 4.97
N ILE A 44 11.26 32.51 5.83
CA ILE A 44 10.09 33.40 5.71
C ILE A 44 10.11 34.32 4.48
N SER A 45 9.00 34.32 3.73
CA SER A 45 8.52 35.55 3.08
C SER A 45 6.99 35.58 3.08
N SER A 46 6.43 36.21 4.11
CA SER A 46 5.05 36.70 4.13
C SER A 46 4.98 38.02 3.37
N ASN A 47 4.51 38.02 2.12
CA ASN A 47 4.18 39.26 1.42
C ASN A 47 2.69 39.57 1.59
N LYS A 48 2.39 40.39 2.59
CA LYS A 48 1.15 41.18 2.69
C LYS A 48 1.38 42.50 1.96
N SER A 49 0.74 42.67 0.81
CA SER A 49 0.65 43.96 0.13
C SER A 49 -0.83 44.31 -0.02
N ASP A 50 -1.28 45.18 0.88
CA ASP A 50 -2.46 46.02 0.67
C ASP A 50 -1.99 47.21 -0.18
N ASP A 51 -2.31 47.24 -1.48
CA ASP A 51 -2.18 48.43 -2.30
C ASP A 51 -3.43 48.62 -3.17
N LYS A 52 -4.18 49.65 -2.80
CA LYS A 52 -5.37 50.17 -3.46
C LYS A 52 -4.92 51.05 -4.63
N ALA A 53 -5.12 50.59 -5.86
CA ALA A 53 -4.90 51.40 -7.07
C ALA A 53 -6.15 51.50 -7.95
N THR A 54 -6.41 52.74 -8.34
CA THR A 54 -7.39 53.34 -9.27
C THR A 54 -7.80 52.50 -10.49
N PRO A 55 -9.09 52.49 -10.89
CA PRO A 55 -9.51 51.87 -12.15
C PRO A 55 -9.13 52.75 -13.36
N SER A 56 -8.28 52.23 -14.24
CA SER A 56 -8.03 52.78 -15.58
C SER A 56 -8.62 51.82 -16.60
N ALA A 57 -9.62 52.30 -17.35
CA ALA A 57 -10.30 51.52 -18.36
C ALA A 57 -9.38 51.28 -19.58
N ALA A 58 -9.05 50.03 -19.85
CA ALA A 58 -8.42 49.60 -21.09
C ALA A 58 -9.37 48.66 -21.84
N THR A 59 -9.97 49.15 -22.92
CA THR A 59 -10.64 48.35 -23.94
C THR A 59 -9.60 47.47 -24.63
N THR A 60 -9.63 46.16 -24.35
CA THR A 60 -8.80 45.17 -25.06
C THR A 60 -9.69 44.06 -25.60
N SER A 61 -9.43 43.74 -26.87
CA SER A 61 -10.09 42.78 -27.73
C SER A 61 -10.34 41.42 -27.08
N ASN A 62 -11.59 40.94 -27.11
CA ASN A 62 -11.93 39.55 -26.79
C ASN A 62 -11.39 38.63 -27.89
N ALA A 63 -10.14 38.19 -27.77
CA ALA A 63 -9.72 36.93 -28.38
C ALA A 63 -10.36 35.79 -27.58
N PRO A 64 -10.92 34.75 -28.22
CA PRO A 64 -11.37 33.58 -27.48
C PRO A 64 -10.18 32.97 -26.75
N ASP A 65 -10.29 32.87 -25.43
CA ASP A 65 -9.35 32.11 -24.60
C ASP A 65 -9.20 30.71 -25.21
N PRO A 66 -7.97 30.21 -25.45
CA PRO A 66 -7.78 28.80 -25.75
C PRO A 66 -8.32 28.04 -24.55
N THR A 67 -9.45 27.35 -24.74
CA THR A 67 -10.02 26.49 -23.72
C THR A 67 -8.93 25.48 -23.33
N PRO A 68 -8.46 25.45 -22.07
CA PRO A 68 -7.52 24.42 -21.65
C PRO A 68 -8.21 23.08 -21.90
N SER A 69 -7.70 22.33 -22.88
CA SER A 69 -8.18 21.00 -23.19
C SER A 69 -7.62 20.06 -22.13
N THR A 70 -8.07 20.22 -20.89
CA THR A 70 -7.86 19.23 -19.85
C THR A 70 -8.53 17.98 -20.36
N LYS A 71 -7.74 16.95 -20.71
CA LYS A 71 -8.28 15.64 -21.09
C LYS A 71 -9.35 15.24 -20.08
N ASP A 72 -10.43 14.64 -20.57
CA ASP A 72 -11.43 14.07 -19.67
C ASP A 72 -10.76 13.09 -18.69
N VAL A 73 -11.25 13.04 -17.44
CA VAL A 73 -10.64 12.23 -16.38
C VAL A 73 -10.57 10.76 -16.79
N ALA A 74 -11.61 10.23 -17.46
CA ALA A 74 -11.60 8.86 -17.94
C ALA A 74 -10.48 8.62 -18.96
N GLN A 75 -10.22 9.59 -19.84
CA GLN A 75 -9.12 9.49 -20.81
C GLN A 75 -7.75 9.50 -20.12
N GLN A 76 -7.56 10.30 -19.07
CA GLN A 76 -6.30 10.32 -18.33
C GLN A 76 -6.03 8.99 -17.62
N PHE A 77 -7.07 8.40 -17.01
CA PHE A 77 -6.95 7.07 -16.40
C PHE A 77 -6.77 5.96 -17.44
N ALA A 78 -7.40 6.06 -18.61
CA ALA A 78 -7.19 5.13 -19.72
C ALA A 78 -5.75 5.20 -20.24
N ASP A 79 -5.21 6.40 -20.43
CA ASP A 79 -3.83 6.60 -20.86
C ASP A 79 -2.84 6.04 -19.83
N TRP A 80 -3.06 6.29 -18.53
CA TRP A 80 -2.22 5.73 -17.46
C TRP A 80 -2.29 4.19 -17.43
N ARG A 81 -3.50 3.63 -17.54
CA ARG A 81 -3.74 2.18 -17.58
C ARG A 81 -2.98 1.54 -18.75
N ASP A 82 -3.12 2.13 -19.94
CA ASP A 82 -2.56 1.61 -21.20
C ASP A 82 -1.03 1.81 -21.29
N ASN A 83 -0.47 2.75 -20.52
CA ASN A 83 0.97 2.96 -20.38
C ASN A 83 1.62 2.05 -19.31
N GLY A 84 0.97 0.95 -18.91
CA GLY A 84 1.51 -0.04 -17.98
C GLY A 84 0.98 0.07 -16.55
N GLY A 85 0.14 1.07 -16.23
CA GLY A 85 -0.45 1.20 -14.90
C GLY A 85 -1.30 -0.01 -14.49
N LEU A 86 -1.99 -0.65 -15.44
CA LEU A 86 -2.73 -1.90 -15.17
C LEU A 86 -1.80 -3.06 -14.86
N ASP A 87 -0.74 -3.22 -15.66
CA ASP A 87 0.22 -4.30 -15.49
C ASP A 87 0.88 -4.19 -14.10
N THR A 88 1.26 -2.98 -13.68
CA THR A 88 1.78 -2.73 -12.32
C THR A 88 0.78 -3.10 -11.23
N LEU A 89 -0.51 -2.75 -11.37
CA LEU A 89 -1.54 -3.15 -10.39
C LEU A 89 -1.73 -4.66 -10.33
N THR A 90 -1.70 -5.33 -11.48
CA THR A 90 -1.82 -6.79 -11.57
C THR A 90 -0.62 -7.47 -10.92
N THR A 91 0.61 -7.06 -11.25
CA THR A 91 1.84 -7.59 -10.63
C THR A 91 1.78 -7.48 -9.11
N LEU A 92 1.51 -6.30 -8.56
CA LEU A 92 1.43 -6.14 -7.10
C LEU A 92 0.32 -6.99 -6.47
N THR A 93 -0.80 -7.16 -7.15
CA THR A 93 -1.89 -8.02 -6.65
C THR A 93 -1.49 -9.50 -6.64
N ASP A 94 -0.77 -9.95 -7.66
CA ASP A 94 -0.25 -11.32 -7.76
C ASP A 94 0.84 -11.58 -6.71
N ASP A 95 1.73 -10.61 -6.45
CA ASP A 95 2.75 -10.72 -5.41
C ASP A 95 2.14 -10.79 -4.01
N LEU A 96 1.14 -9.94 -3.72
CA LEU A 96 0.39 -9.99 -2.47
C LEU A 96 -0.31 -11.34 -2.27
N LYS A 97 -0.81 -11.93 -3.36
CA LYS A 97 -1.36 -13.28 -3.35
C LYS A 97 -0.28 -14.33 -3.07
N ALA A 98 0.89 -14.24 -3.68
CA ALA A 98 2.01 -15.16 -3.44
C ALA A 98 2.45 -15.12 -1.96
N VAL A 99 2.56 -13.93 -1.37
CA VAL A 99 2.84 -13.74 0.06
C VAL A 99 1.75 -14.41 0.93
N SER A 100 0.48 -14.23 0.57
CA SER A 100 -0.64 -14.87 1.28
C SER A 100 -0.59 -16.40 1.17
N ASP A 101 -0.32 -16.94 -0.01
CA ASP A 101 -0.27 -18.39 -0.26
C ASP A 101 0.92 -19.03 0.48
N ALA A 102 2.07 -18.36 0.55
CA ALA A 102 3.23 -18.81 1.34
C ALA A 102 3.04 -18.71 2.87
N SER A 103 2.02 -17.96 3.31
CA SER A 103 1.72 -17.79 4.74
C SER A 103 0.80 -18.87 5.31
N ASP A 104 0.17 -19.72 4.48
CA ASP A 104 -0.75 -20.78 4.95
C ASP A 104 -0.75 -22.05 4.06
N PRO A 105 -0.14 -23.17 4.50
CA PRO A 105 0.69 -23.29 5.70
C PRO A 105 1.97 -22.46 5.57
N VAL A 106 2.48 -21.95 6.68
CA VAL A 106 3.70 -21.12 6.68
C VAL A 106 4.88 -21.92 6.11
N ASP A 107 5.40 -21.46 4.98
CA ASP A 107 6.70 -21.84 4.42
C ASP A 107 7.62 -20.60 4.45
N LEU A 108 8.62 -20.60 5.33
CA LEU A 108 9.46 -19.42 5.54
C LEU A 108 10.40 -19.14 4.36
N ASP A 109 10.79 -20.14 3.59
CA ASP A 109 11.65 -19.92 2.42
C ASP A 109 10.83 -19.31 1.27
N ASP A 110 9.66 -19.88 0.97
CA ASP A 110 8.75 -19.33 -0.04
C ASP A 110 8.22 -17.95 0.35
N LEU A 111 7.97 -17.72 1.65
CA LEU A 111 7.53 -16.43 2.16
C LEU A 111 8.62 -15.36 2.01
N ARG A 112 9.88 -15.70 2.31
CA ARG A 112 11.03 -14.81 2.09
C ARG A 112 11.14 -14.41 0.62
N ASP A 113 11.08 -15.39 -0.27
CA ASP A 113 11.29 -15.14 -1.70
C ASP A 113 10.11 -14.35 -2.30
N SER A 114 8.88 -14.63 -1.87
CA SER A 114 7.68 -13.86 -2.25
C SER A 114 7.76 -12.40 -1.77
N CYS A 115 8.16 -12.18 -0.51
CA CYS A 115 8.31 -10.84 0.04
C CYS A 115 9.48 -10.05 -0.58
N SER A 116 10.56 -10.73 -0.97
CA SER A 116 11.65 -10.11 -1.74
C SER A 116 11.18 -9.70 -3.14
N THR A 117 10.35 -10.51 -3.79
CA THR A 117 9.78 -10.19 -5.11
C THR A 117 8.86 -8.98 -5.02
N LEU A 118 7.91 -9.01 -4.08
CA LEU A 118 7.03 -7.87 -3.79
C LEU A 118 7.81 -6.57 -3.53
N THR A 119 8.95 -6.63 -2.83
CA THR A 119 9.80 -5.46 -2.59
C THR A 119 10.33 -4.87 -3.90
N ALA A 120 10.85 -5.71 -4.80
CA ALA A 120 11.40 -5.27 -6.09
C ALA A 120 10.33 -4.69 -7.03
N ASP A 121 9.14 -5.29 -7.03
CA ASP A 121 8.03 -4.80 -7.85
C ASP A 121 7.41 -3.50 -7.29
N ILE A 122 7.45 -3.31 -5.96
CA ILE A 122 7.11 -2.02 -5.34
C ILE A 122 8.12 -0.94 -5.73
N GLU A 123 9.42 -1.22 -5.70
CA GLU A 123 10.46 -0.27 -6.15
C GLU A 123 10.24 0.13 -7.61
N THR A 124 9.95 -0.85 -8.48
CA THR A 124 9.60 -0.60 -9.89
C THR A 124 8.34 0.26 -10.01
N ALA A 125 7.31 -0.02 -9.20
CA ALA A 125 6.07 0.74 -9.19
C ALA A 125 6.25 2.19 -8.72
N GLN A 126 7.22 2.46 -7.83
CA GLN A 126 7.55 3.81 -7.36
C GLN A 126 8.24 4.65 -8.45
N GLU A 127 8.92 4.01 -9.41
CA GLU A 127 9.54 4.67 -10.56
C GLU A 127 8.58 4.91 -11.73
N GLY A 128 7.39 4.31 -11.69
CA GLY A 128 6.38 4.41 -12.74
C GLY A 128 5.70 5.78 -12.85
N ASP A 129 4.89 5.94 -13.90
CA ASP A 129 4.11 7.16 -14.10
C ASP A 129 3.09 7.35 -12.95
N PRO A 130 2.99 8.58 -12.40
CA PRO A 130 2.04 8.85 -11.33
C PRO A 130 0.60 8.74 -11.82
N LEU A 131 -0.32 8.42 -10.91
CA LEU A 131 -1.74 8.46 -11.20
C LEU A 131 -2.17 9.89 -11.55
N PRO A 132 -3.07 10.07 -12.53
CA PRO A 132 -3.45 11.40 -13.03
C PRO A 132 -4.23 12.25 -12.02
N ASP A 133 -4.91 11.59 -11.07
CA ASP A 133 -5.65 12.25 -10.00
C ASP A 133 -4.77 12.40 -8.76
N THR A 134 -4.56 13.64 -8.29
CA THR A 134 -3.66 13.94 -7.17
C THR A 134 -4.03 13.21 -5.88
N ALA A 135 -5.32 13.12 -5.54
CA ALA A 135 -5.75 12.45 -4.31
C ALA A 135 -5.50 10.93 -4.38
N THR A 136 -5.71 10.34 -5.57
CA THR A 136 -5.45 8.94 -5.85
C THR A 136 -3.96 8.65 -5.88
N ASN A 137 -3.16 9.54 -6.46
CA ASN A 137 -1.70 9.44 -6.48
C ASN A 137 -1.11 9.48 -5.06
N THR A 138 -1.63 10.34 -4.18
CA THR A 138 -1.23 10.33 -2.77
C THR A 138 -1.52 8.98 -2.10
N ARG A 139 -2.69 8.39 -2.38
CA ARG A 139 -3.02 7.05 -1.86
C ARG A 139 -2.12 5.97 -2.45
N TRP A 140 -1.79 6.07 -3.72
CA TRP A 140 -0.86 5.15 -4.38
C TRP A 140 0.52 5.19 -3.74
N SER A 141 1.09 6.38 -3.55
CA SER A 141 2.38 6.52 -2.84
C SER A 141 2.32 5.93 -1.43
N LEU A 142 1.25 6.19 -0.66
CA LEU A 142 1.07 5.61 0.67
C LEU A 142 0.91 4.08 0.63
N ALA A 143 0.21 3.54 -0.38
CA ALA A 143 0.11 2.10 -0.57
C ALA A 143 1.49 1.49 -0.79
N LEU A 144 2.29 2.03 -1.71
CA LEU A 144 3.62 1.54 -2.02
C LEU A 144 4.58 1.66 -0.83
N GLU A 145 4.51 2.76 -0.07
CA GLU A 145 5.33 2.94 1.14
C GLU A 145 5.02 1.88 2.20
N HIS A 146 3.75 1.72 2.57
CA HIS A 146 3.35 0.76 3.60
C HIS A 146 3.54 -0.70 3.15
N LEU A 147 3.25 -1.02 1.88
CA LEU A 147 3.53 -2.36 1.37
C LEU A 147 5.03 -2.64 1.30
N GLY A 148 5.88 -1.65 0.99
CA GLY A 148 7.33 -1.80 0.99
C GLY A 148 7.90 -2.05 2.39
N ASN A 149 7.41 -1.32 3.39
CA ASN A 149 7.73 -1.58 4.80
C ASN A 149 7.29 -2.98 5.22
N SER A 150 6.09 -3.40 4.81
CA SER A 150 5.56 -4.73 5.09
C SER A 150 6.41 -5.84 4.47
N ALA A 151 6.77 -5.73 3.19
CA ALA A 151 7.56 -6.70 2.46
C ALA A 151 8.99 -6.82 3.03
N THR A 152 9.59 -5.70 3.43
CA THR A 152 10.88 -5.68 4.12
C THR A 152 10.82 -6.40 5.47
N ALA A 153 9.80 -6.08 6.28
CA ALA A 153 9.59 -6.72 7.58
C ALA A 153 9.28 -8.22 7.44
N CYS A 154 8.52 -8.60 6.42
CA CYS A 154 8.26 -10.00 6.08
C CYS A 154 9.56 -10.76 5.77
N THR A 155 10.40 -10.21 4.89
CA THR A 155 11.70 -10.82 4.53
C THR A 155 12.58 -11.01 5.76
N LEU A 156 12.65 -10.00 6.64
CA LEU A 156 13.39 -10.08 7.90
C LEU A 156 12.80 -11.14 8.84
N GLY A 157 11.48 -11.15 9.02
CA GLY A 157 10.76 -12.11 9.85
C GLY A 157 10.96 -13.54 9.35
N ALA A 158 10.91 -13.76 8.04
CA ALA A 158 11.13 -15.06 7.42
C ALA A 158 12.56 -15.59 7.64
N VAL A 159 13.58 -14.72 7.49
CA VAL A 159 14.99 -15.09 7.71
C VAL A 159 15.31 -15.35 9.19
N SER A 160 14.75 -14.54 10.08
CA SER A 160 15.11 -14.55 11.51
C SER A 160 14.14 -15.30 12.42
N SER A 161 12.98 -15.69 11.89
CA SER A 161 11.83 -16.17 12.68
C SER A 161 11.43 -15.19 13.80
N ASP A 162 11.63 -13.89 13.57
CA ASP A 162 11.33 -12.84 14.54
C ASP A 162 9.85 -12.43 14.48
N GLN A 163 9.13 -12.68 15.58
CA GLN A 163 7.71 -12.33 15.70
C GLN A 163 7.47 -10.82 15.59
N ALA A 164 8.38 -9.97 16.09
CA ALA A 164 8.17 -8.52 16.01
C ALA A 164 8.18 -8.03 14.55
N SER A 165 9.02 -8.63 13.71
CA SER A 165 9.05 -8.39 12.27
C SER A 165 7.75 -8.84 11.58
N PHE A 166 7.18 -9.99 11.97
CA PHE A 166 5.88 -10.41 11.45
C PHE A 166 4.72 -9.53 11.93
N ASP A 167 4.75 -9.05 13.18
CA ASP A 167 3.76 -8.11 13.69
C ASP A 167 3.80 -6.78 12.90
N LEU A 168 5.01 -6.29 12.60
CA LEU A 168 5.21 -5.11 11.75
C LEU A 168 4.71 -5.36 10.32
N MET A 169 5.07 -6.50 9.72
CA MET A 169 4.58 -6.93 8.40
C MET A 169 3.05 -6.83 8.36
N ALA A 170 2.35 -7.46 9.30
CA ALA A 170 0.89 -7.50 9.31
C ALA A 170 0.27 -6.09 9.45
N SER A 171 0.80 -5.26 10.35
CA SER A 171 0.33 -3.88 10.55
C SER A 171 0.48 -3.03 9.29
N GLU A 172 1.66 -3.04 8.68
CA GLU A 172 1.95 -2.26 7.47
C GLU A 172 1.17 -2.80 6.25
N MET A 173 1.01 -4.12 6.14
CA MET A 173 0.20 -4.76 5.10
C MET A 173 -1.24 -4.28 5.16
N GLU A 174 -1.85 -4.25 6.35
CA GLU A 174 -3.22 -3.80 6.53
C GLU A 174 -3.42 -2.33 6.08
N ILE A 175 -2.46 -1.45 6.38
CA ILE A 175 -2.51 -0.04 5.98
C ILE A 175 -2.32 0.10 4.47
N GLY A 176 -1.32 -0.58 3.90
CA GLY A 176 -1.02 -0.59 2.47
C GLY A 176 -2.21 -1.07 1.64
N LEU A 177 -2.82 -2.20 2.02
CA LEU A 177 -4.00 -2.76 1.35
C LEU A 177 -5.22 -1.84 1.38
N LYS A 178 -5.42 -1.06 2.47
CA LYS A 178 -6.50 -0.05 2.53
C LYS A 178 -6.30 1.04 1.48
N HIS A 179 -5.07 1.52 1.32
CA HIS A 179 -4.74 2.52 0.30
C HIS A 179 -4.86 1.95 -1.11
N LEU A 180 -4.35 0.74 -1.34
CA LEU A 180 -4.43 0.06 -2.63
C LEU A 180 -5.89 -0.20 -3.05
N THR A 181 -6.73 -0.65 -2.12
CA THR A 181 -8.18 -0.82 -2.36
C THR A 181 -8.85 0.48 -2.79
N ALA A 182 -8.47 1.61 -2.18
CA ALA A 182 -8.99 2.92 -2.53
C ALA A 182 -8.48 3.43 -3.90
N VAL A 183 -7.28 3.01 -4.32
CA VAL A 183 -6.75 3.24 -5.67
C VAL A 183 -7.55 2.44 -6.69
N ASN A 184 -7.67 1.12 -6.51
CA ASN A 184 -8.42 0.23 -7.41
C ASN A 184 -9.86 0.73 -7.60
N LYS A 185 -10.56 1.03 -6.51
CA LYS A 185 -11.91 1.58 -6.57
C LYS A 185 -11.99 2.85 -7.43
N ARG A 186 -11.02 3.75 -7.33
CA ARG A 186 -11.04 5.02 -8.05
C ARG A 186 -10.69 4.85 -9.52
N VAL A 187 -9.81 3.90 -9.85
CA VAL A 187 -9.51 3.48 -11.23
C VAL A 187 -10.78 2.91 -11.88
N ASP A 188 -11.47 1.99 -11.19
CA ASP A 188 -12.74 1.41 -11.67
C ASP A 188 -13.80 2.51 -11.91
N GLU A 189 -14.01 3.40 -10.94
CA GLU A 189 -14.94 4.53 -11.07
C GLU A 189 -14.60 5.48 -12.24
N ALA A 190 -13.33 5.60 -12.61
CA ALA A 190 -12.89 6.45 -13.71
C ALA A 190 -13.07 5.79 -15.09
N LEU A 191 -13.05 4.47 -15.17
CA LEU A 191 -13.06 3.71 -16.43
C LEU A 191 -14.43 3.12 -16.80
N GLY A 192 -15.37 3.04 -15.84
CA GLY A 192 -16.75 2.62 -16.05
C GLY A 192 -16.94 1.10 -16.07
#